data_AF-A0A955VUN3-F1
#
_entry.id   AF-A0A955VUN3-F1
#
_cell.length_a   1.000
_cell.length_b   1.000
_cell.length_c   1.000
_cell.angle_alpha   90.00
_cell.angle_beta   90.00
_cell.angle_gamma   90.00
#
_symmetry.space_group_name_H-M   'P 1'
#
loop_
_entity.id
_entity.type
_entity.pdbx_description
1 polymer ?
#
loop_
_entity_poly.entity_id
_entity_poly.type
_entity_poly.pdbx_seq_one_letter_code
_entity_poly.pdbx_strand_id
1 'polypeptide(L)'
;VGLSLDQIRAFHWAPTAQQDLFADAIRQTLDDTIDLRQQILDLADAADTRAKARLLDDATTFTRRARDLADLCLGAFFSEAKPAAREKERLRRLALARAWLGDDDADTAAEVRRLAAEFRSEIPAFHWMLELPEVFYAERPDPLAGGKPGVAWMDAFVGNPPFLGGRRVRSELGDAYTEWLGTAFEASMNADLSAHFFTRAHALLGPHGAAGLIATNTIAQGDTRTSGLAKLIASGAALYDATDSLPWPGEAAVTVSVVHFAVGEPSDHTRPFRLGGRVVPAINSRLRPTPERPAPASLSANATLSYNGCLVLGLGFTITTDERASLVTRDGRNAERIFPYLGGQEVNNSPTQTFSRYVISFGNLSLREAEAWPDLLEIVRERVKPERDRVRRDTHRKYWWHFGDKRPALQAALAPLPRCLVTSIVSKHLLFAWQPTDRIFSHKLYVFPVATWPWFTVLQSRIHAAWTWLLSSTMKTDLNYSASDCFDTFPFPPDMADEALADAGEALYTARAAYLIAENQGLTATYNQLKDAAITTEPIQHLRALHDALDRAVIRAYGWYQHDPDGHPLRATQGHPIPPRPPPHRAPPPPTP
;
A
#
# COMPACT_ATOMS: atom_id res chain seq x y z
N VAL A 1 -16.75 -9.70 5.86
CA VAL A 1 -17.83 -8.70 5.67
C VAL A 1 -18.83 -8.91 6.80
N GLY A 2 -19.39 -7.84 7.38
CA GLY A 2 -20.35 -7.94 8.47
C GLY A 2 -20.59 -6.58 9.13
N LEU A 3 -21.81 -6.42 9.67
CA LEU A 3 -22.30 -5.22 10.34
C LEU A 3 -22.18 -5.32 11.88
N SER A 4 -22.00 -4.18 12.56
CA SER A 4 -22.17 -4.03 14.01
C SER A 4 -23.66 -3.95 14.40
N LEU A 5 -23.98 -4.09 15.69
CA LEU A 5 -25.37 -3.92 16.16
C LEU A 5 -25.93 -2.53 15.81
N ASP A 6 -25.15 -1.47 15.97
CA ASP A 6 -25.60 -0.12 15.63
C ASP A 6 -25.91 0.05 14.15
N GLN A 7 -25.14 -0.61 13.28
CA GLN A 7 -25.38 -0.61 11.83
C GLN A 7 -26.64 -1.41 11.47
N ILE A 8 -26.88 -2.54 12.16
CA ILE A 8 -28.07 -3.38 11.91
C ILE A 8 -29.33 -2.66 12.43
N ARG A 9 -29.27 -2.07 13.63
CA ARG A 9 -30.36 -1.28 14.24
C ARG A 9 -30.72 -0.06 13.39
N ALA A 10 -29.74 0.58 12.76
CA ALA A 10 -30.00 1.69 11.85
C ALA A 10 -30.41 1.24 10.43
N PHE A 11 -30.32 -0.05 10.12
CA PHE A 11 -30.41 -0.61 8.77
C PHE A 11 -29.51 0.17 7.78
N HIS A 12 -28.27 0.42 8.19
CA HIS A 12 -27.31 1.20 7.42
C HIS A 12 -25.87 0.84 7.77
N TRP A 13 -25.02 0.66 6.76
CA TRP A 13 -23.58 0.43 6.91
C TRP A 13 -22.76 1.64 7.38
N ALA A 14 -23.37 2.82 7.51
CA ALA A 14 -22.73 4.09 7.89
C ALA A 14 -23.80 4.98 8.57
N PRO A 15 -24.26 4.59 9.77
CA PRO A 15 -25.47 5.15 10.37
C PRO A 15 -25.29 6.60 10.81
N THR A 16 -26.31 7.43 10.58
CA THR A 16 -26.44 8.80 11.13
C THR A 16 -27.64 8.96 12.06
N ALA A 17 -28.56 8.00 12.04
CA ALA A 17 -29.74 7.93 12.90
C ALA A 17 -30.13 6.47 13.13
N GLN A 18 -30.72 6.17 14.29
CA GLN A 18 -31.22 4.84 14.65
C GLN A 18 -32.69 4.66 14.21
N GLN A 19 -33.16 3.42 14.22
CA GLN A 19 -34.56 3.05 13.93
C GLN A 19 -35.11 2.20 15.07
N ASP A 20 -36.09 2.72 15.79
CA ASP A 20 -36.59 2.08 17.02
C ASP A 20 -37.16 0.67 16.78
N LEU A 21 -37.88 0.48 15.66
CA LEU A 21 -38.46 -0.82 15.28
C LEU A 21 -37.42 -1.95 15.18
N PHE A 22 -36.26 -1.67 14.58
CA PHE A 22 -35.20 -2.70 14.47
C PHE A 22 -34.48 -2.89 15.79
N ALA A 23 -34.34 -1.85 16.60
CA ALA A 23 -33.69 -1.94 17.90
C ALA A 23 -34.40 -2.94 18.82
N ASP A 24 -35.73 -2.89 18.88
CA ASP A 24 -36.52 -3.79 19.72
C ASP A 24 -36.51 -5.23 19.19
N ALA A 25 -36.69 -5.42 17.88
CA ALA A 25 -36.66 -6.75 17.27
C ALA A 25 -35.31 -7.45 17.45
N ILE A 26 -34.20 -6.70 17.32
CA ILE A 26 -32.85 -7.22 17.55
C ILE A 26 -32.67 -7.54 19.03
N ARG A 27 -33.07 -6.64 19.95
CA ARG A 27 -32.96 -6.86 21.41
C ARG A 27 -33.60 -8.19 21.82
N GLN A 28 -34.87 -8.37 21.47
CA GLN A 28 -35.61 -9.59 21.77
C GLN A 28 -34.91 -10.84 21.20
N THR A 29 -34.48 -10.77 19.94
CA THR A 29 -33.77 -11.88 19.28
C THR A 29 -32.50 -12.27 20.04
N LEU A 30 -31.73 -11.28 20.51
CA LEU A 30 -30.47 -11.53 21.22
C LEU A 30 -30.71 -12.09 22.62
N ASP A 31 -31.66 -11.52 23.37
CA ASP A 31 -32.02 -11.99 24.71
C ASP A 31 -32.47 -13.46 24.66
N ASP A 32 -33.41 -13.80 23.76
CA ASP A 32 -33.90 -15.18 23.60
C ASP A 32 -32.79 -16.16 23.16
N THR A 33 -31.88 -15.70 22.28
CA THR A 33 -30.74 -16.51 21.82
C THR A 33 -29.79 -16.81 22.99
N ILE A 34 -29.51 -15.82 23.83
CA ILE A 34 -28.63 -15.97 25.00
C ILE A 34 -29.26 -16.95 25.99
N ASP A 35 -30.54 -16.81 26.30
CA ASP A 35 -31.25 -17.69 27.24
C ASP A 35 -31.20 -19.16 26.79
N LEU A 36 -31.43 -19.43 25.51
CA LEU A 36 -31.32 -20.79 24.95
C LEU A 36 -29.89 -21.33 25.01
N ARG A 37 -28.88 -20.51 24.71
CA ARG A 37 -27.47 -20.91 24.80
C ARG A 37 -27.03 -21.13 26.25
N GLN A 38 -27.58 -20.39 27.21
CA GLN A 38 -27.34 -20.63 28.63
C GLN A 38 -27.90 -21.98 29.06
N GLN A 39 -29.10 -22.36 28.61
CA GLN A 39 -29.64 -23.71 28.86
C GLN A 39 -28.76 -24.82 28.28
N ILE A 40 -28.08 -24.59 27.14
CA ILE A 40 -27.10 -25.54 26.60
C ILE A 40 -25.91 -25.69 27.55
N LEU A 41 -25.40 -24.58 28.12
CA LEU A 41 -24.31 -24.59 29.10
C LEU A 41 -24.71 -25.28 30.40
N ASP A 42 -25.94 -25.07 30.89
CA ASP A 42 -26.44 -25.71 32.10
C ASP A 42 -26.53 -27.25 31.94
N LEU A 43 -26.65 -27.72 30.69
CA LEU A 43 -26.60 -29.14 30.34
C LEU A 43 -25.17 -29.65 30.09
N ALA A 44 -24.10 -28.86 30.27
CA ALA A 44 -22.73 -29.22 29.88
C ALA A 44 -22.32 -30.62 30.35
N ASP A 45 -22.56 -30.94 31.63
CA ASP A 45 -22.22 -32.23 32.25
C ASP A 45 -23.22 -33.36 31.94
N ALA A 46 -24.37 -33.04 31.34
CA ALA A 46 -25.35 -34.02 30.91
C ALA A 46 -24.96 -34.66 29.57
N ALA A 47 -25.09 -35.99 29.47
CA ALA A 47 -24.89 -36.74 28.22
C ALA A 47 -26.02 -36.56 27.19
N ASP A 48 -27.01 -35.70 27.45
CA ASP A 48 -28.15 -35.46 26.57
C ASP A 48 -27.79 -34.55 25.38
N THR A 49 -27.20 -35.18 24.37
CA THR A 49 -26.83 -34.54 23.11
C THR A 49 -28.02 -34.13 22.25
N ARG A 50 -29.20 -34.76 22.42
CA ARG A 50 -30.40 -34.40 21.63
C ARG A 50 -31.02 -33.11 22.13
N ALA A 51 -31.11 -32.93 23.45
CA ALA A 51 -31.60 -31.69 24.04
C ALA A 51 -30.70 -30.50 23.65
N LYS A 52 -29.38 -30.65 23.75
CA LYS A 52 -28.39 -29.64 23.32
C LYS A 52 -28.54 -29.27 21.84
N ALA A 53 -28.70 -30.26 20.96
CA ALA A 53 -28.88 -30.02 19.52
C ALA A 53 -30.17 -29.26 19.22
N ARG A 54 -31.28 -29.59 19.90
CA ARG A 54 -32.55 -28.89 19.73
C ARG A 54 -32.46 -27.43 20.17
N LEU A 55 -31.92 -27.18 21.36
CA LEU A 55 -31.70 -25.82 21.86
C LEU A 55 -30.81 -24.99 20.92
N LEU A 56 -29.78 -25.62 20.33
CA LEU A 56 -28.92 -24.95 19.36
C LEU A 56 -29.65 -24.61 18.05
N ASP A 57 -30.52 -25.50 17.55
CA ASP A 57 -31.35 -25.26 16.36
C ASP A 57 -32.36 -24.13 16.61
N ASP A 58 -33.00 -24.13 17.78
CA ASP A 58 -33.91 -23.07 18.22
C ASP A 58 -33.17 -21.73 18.30
N ALA A 59 -32.01 -21.67 18.97
CA ALA A 59 -31.18 -20.46 19.06
C ALA A 59 -30.72 -19.96 17.67
N THR A 60 -30.33 -20.89 16.79
CA THR A 60 -29.93 -20.58 15.41
C THR A 60 -31.11 -20.01 14.61
N THR A 61 -32.32 -20.50 14.85
CA THR A 61 -33.55 -20.03 14.22
C THR A 61 -33.91 -18.63 14.67
N PHE A 62 -33.80 -18.31 15.96
CA PHE A 62 -34.00 -16.94 16.46
C PHE A 62 -33.01 -15.96 15.84
N THR A 63 -31.71 -16.26 15.90
CA THR A 63 -30.67 -15.39 15.35
C THR A 63 -30.83 -15.19 13.83
N ARG A 64 -31.42 -16.15 13.11
CA ARG A 64 -31.65 -16.06 11.66
C ARG A 64 -32.45 -14.81 11.28
N ARG A 65 -33.45 -14.41 12.07
CA ARG A 65 -34.27 -13.23 11.76
C ARG A 65 -33.43 -11.95 11.72
N ALA A 66 -32.59 -11.74 12.74
CA ALA A 66 -31.67 -10.60 12.80
C ALA A 66 -30.59 -10.66 11.72
N ARG A 67 -30.11 -11.88 11.40
CA ARG A 67 -29.14 -12.12 10.34
C ARG A 67 -29.70 -11.76 8.96
N ASP A 68 -30.93 -12.17 8.65
CA ASP A 68 -31.59 -11.85 7.38
C ASP A 68 -31.78 -10.34 7.22
N LEU A 69 -32.10 -9.59 8.28
CA LEU A 69 -32.13 -8.12 8.24
C LEU A 69 -30.76 -7.52 7.91
N ALA A 70 -29.71 -8.02 8.55
CA ALA A 70 -28.35 -7.53 8.35
C ALA A 70 -27.84 -7.83 6.92
N ASP A 71 -28.10 -9.04 6.43
CA ASP A 71 -27.79 -9.48 5.07
C ASP A 71 -28.61 -8.73 4.02
N LEU A 72 -29.87 -8.42 4.30
CA LEU A 72 -30.71 -7.62 3.42
C LEU A 72 -30.12 -6.21 3.25
N CYS A 73 -29.65 -5.59 4.34
CA CYS A 73 -28.96 -4.29 4.31
C CYS A 73 -27.64 -4.36 3.51
N LEU A 74 -26.77 -5.33 3.81
CA LEU A 74 -25.52 -5.51 3.07
C LEU A 74 -25.76 -5.82 1.59
N GLY A 75 -26.77 -6.63 1.29
CA GLY A 75 -27.12 -6.97 -0.09
C GLY A 75 -27.46 -5.73 -0.93
N ALA A 76 -28.02 -4.66 -0.35
CA ALA A 76 -28.22 -3.39 -1.06
C ALA A 76 -26.89 -2.69 -1.40
N PHE A 77 -25.88 -2.79 -0.53
CA PHE A 77 -24.54 -2.27 -0.81
C PHE A 77 -23.90 -3.04 -1.97
N PHE A 78 -24.00 -4.36 -1.96
CA PHE A 78 -23.33 -5.23 -2.92
C PHE A 78 -24.06 -5.37 -4.25
N SER A 79 -25.38 -5.15 -4.32
CA SER A 79 -26.15 -5.22 -5.56
C SER A 79 -25.96 -4.02 -6.49
N GLU A 80 -25.36 -2.92 -6.00
CA GLU A 80 -25.25 -1.67 -6.75
C GLU A 80 -23.82 -1.13 -6.78
N ALA A 81 -23.43 -0.59 -7.94
CA ALA A 81 -22.06 -0.10 -8.16
C ALA A 81 -21.85 1.36 -7.72
N LYS A 82 -22.90 2.18 -7.71
CA LYS A 82 -22.80 3.62 -7.44
C LYS A 82 -23.39 3.97 -6.07
N PRO A 83 -22.79 4.92 -5.31
CA PRO A 83 -23.30 5.31 -3.99
C PRO A 83 -24.78 5.69 -3.97
N ALA A 84 -25.24 6.52 -4.92
CA ALA A 84 -26.65 6.92 -4.99
C ALA A 84 -27.61 5.75 -5.30
N ALA A 85 -27.14 4.76 -6.09
CA ALA A 85 -27.93 3.57 -6.39
C ALA A 85 -27.99 2.62 -5.19
N ARG A 86 -26.86 2.43 -4.48
CA ARG A 86 -26.82 1.71 -3.19
C ARG A 86 -27.80 2.29 -2.18
N GLU A 87 -27.83 3.61 -2.06
CA GLU A 87 -28.75 4.26 -1.10
C GLU A 87 -30.21 4.09 -1.51
N LYS A 88 -30.53 4.23 -2.80
CA LYS A 88 -31.88 3.96 -3.32
C LYS A 88 -32.31 2.52 -3.04
N GLU A 89 -31.44 1.55 -3.29
CA GLU A 89 -31.74 0.13 -3.05
C GLU A 89 -31.84 -0.17 -1.55
N ARG A 90 -31.02 0.47 -0.71
CA ARG A 90 -31.12 0.37 0.75
C ARG A 90 -32.48 0.86 1.24
N LEU A 91 -32.97 1.99 0.74
CA LEU A 91 -34.29 2.53 1.10
C LEU A 91 -35.45 1.62 0.65
N ARG A 92 -35.34 1.00 -0.53
CA ARG A 92 -36.30 -0.02 -0.99
C ARG A 92 -36.31 -1.22 -0.04
N ARG A 93 -35.14 -1.78 0.28
CA ARG A 93 -35.02 -2.92 1.18
C ARG A 93 -35.38 -2.59 2.63
N LEU A 94 -35.18 -1.34 3.05
CA LEU A 94 -35.64 -0.82 4.34
C LEU A 94 -37.17 -0.85 4.43
N ALA A 95 -37.87 -0.44 3.37
CA ALA A 95 -39.33 -0.52 3.33
C ALA A 95 -39.81 -1.98 3.41
N LEU A 96 -39.14 -2.90 2.71
CA LEU A 96 -39.41 -4.34 2.80
C LEU A 96 -39.18 -4.89 4.21
N ALA A 97 -38.07 -4.52 4.86
CA ALA A 97 -37.77 -4.92 6.23
C ALA A 97 -38.81 -4.42 7.24
N ARG A 98 -39.31 -3.19 7.07
CA ARG A 98 -40.38 -2.63 7.91
C ARG A 98 -41.69 -3.38 7.73
N ALA A 99 -42.09 -3.67 6.49
CA ALA A 99 -43.29 -4.46 6.20
C ALA A 99 -43.19 -5.86 6.83
N TRP A 100 -42.03 -6.52 6.69
CA TRP A 100 -41.80 -7.84 7.26
C TRP A 100 -41.91 -7.88 8.79
N LEU A 101 -41.40 -6.87 9.48
CA LEU A 101 -41.48 -6.80 10.94
C LEU A 101 -42.86 -6.35 11.45
N GLY A 102 -43.66 -5.66 10.62
CA GLY A 102 -44.96 -5.12 10.99
C GLY A 102 -46.12 -6.08 10.75
N ASP A 103 -46.29 -6.53 9.51
CA ASP A 103 -47.48 -7.30 9.08
C ASP A 103 -47.21 -8.81 8.97
N ASP A 104 -45.93 -9.23 8.97
CA ASP A 104 -45.44 -10.62 8.87
C ASP A 104 -46.14 -11.48 7.80
N ASP A 105 -46.49 -10.88 6.65
CA ASP A 105 -47.08 -11.62 5.54
C ASP A 105 -46.05 -12.56 4.89
N ALA A 106 -46.54 -13.72 4.43
CA ALA A 106 -45.70 -14.81 3.97
C ALA A 106 -44.89 -14.44 2.71
N ASP A 107 -45.42 -13.59 1.83
CA ASP A 107 -44.78 -13.19 0.57
C ASP A 107 -43.61 -12.23 0.84
N THR A 108 -43.82 -11.24 1.71
CA THR A 108 -42.76 -10.34 2.17
C THR A 108 -41.65 -11.10 2.88
N ALA A 109 -42.00 -12.02 3.79
CA ALA A 109 -41.02 -12.85 4.49
C ALA A 109 -40.22 -13.74 3.53
N ALA A 110 -40.87 -14.30 2.50
CA ALA A 110 -40.20 -15.09 1.46
C ALA A 110 -39.23 -14.23 0.63
N GLU A 111 -39.62 -13.01 0.26
CA GLU A 111 -38.76 -12.10 -0.52
C GLU A 111 -37.55 -11.63 0.28
N VAL A 112 -37.70 -11.28 1.57
CA VAL A 112 -36.58 -10.92 2.45
C VAL A 112 -35.57 -12.07 2.51
N ARG A 113 -36.03 -13.30 2.78
CA ARG A 113 -35.17 -14.49 2.87
C ARG A 113 -34.50 -14.78 1.53
N ARG A 114 -35.21 -14.60 0.41
CA ARG A 114 -34.64 -14.77 -0.94
C ARG A 114 -33.49 -13.79 -1.17
N LEU A 115 -33.69 -12.50 -0.90
CA LEU A 115 -32.66 -11.47 -1.10
C LEU A 115 -31.46 -11.63 -0.15
N ALA A 116 -31.70 -12.03 1.10
CA ALA A 116 -30.65 -12.33 2.06
C ALA A 116 -29.82 -13.56 1.63
N ALA A 117 -30.50 -14.63 1.17
CA ALA A 117 -29.86 -15.83 0.65
C ALA A 117 -29.06 -15.57 -0.64
N GLU A 118 -29.60 -14.74 -1.54
CA GLU A 118 -28.92 -14.28 -2.77
C GLU A 118 -27.58 -13.61 -2.42
N PHE A 119 -27.60 -12.63 -1.51
CA PHE A 119 -26.38 -11.99 -1.01
C PHE A 119 -25.40 -12.99 -0.36
N ARG A 120 -25.89 -13.86 0.53
CA ARG A 120 -25.03 -14.86 1.20
C ARG A 120 -24.37 -15.85 0.24
N SER A 121 -25.03 -16.17 -0.88
CA SER A 121 -24.48 -17.07 -1.89
C SER A 121 -23.24 -16.49 -2.57
N GLU A 122 -23.14 -15.15 -2.63
CA GLU A 122 -21.99 -14.44 -3.16
C GLU A 122 -20.95 -14.12 -2.08
N ILE A 123 -21.41 -13.68 -0.91
CA ILE A 123 -20.57 -13.21 0.19
C ILE A 123 -20.99 -13.88 1.49
N PRO A 124 -20.15 -14.76 2.07
CA PRO A 124 -20.44 -15.37 3.37
C PRO A 124 -20.22 -14.35 4.50
N ALA A 125 -21.22 -13.49 4.72
CA ALA A 125 -21.16 -12.46 5.75
C ALA A 125 -21.20 -13.07 7.16
N PHE A 126 -20.37 -12.50 8.04
CA PHE A 126 -20.24 -12.88 9.43
C PHE A 126 -20.44 -11.66 10.33
N HIS A 127 -21.59 -11.61 10.99
CA HIS A 127 -21.99 -10.50 11.87
C HIS A 127 -21.60 -10.85 13.30
N TRP A 128 -20.34 -10.60 13.68
CA TRP A 128 -19.76 -10.98 14.98
C TRP A 128 -20.70 -10.82 16.17
N MET A 129 -21.40 -9.69 16.26
CA MET A 129 -22.27 -9.37 17.39
C MET A 129 -23.60 -10.14 17.40
N LEU A 130 -24.04 -10.67 16.26
CA LEU A 130 -25.18 -11.61 16.18
C LEU A 130 -24.76 -13.06 16.39
N GLU A 131 -23.55 -13.42 15.97
CA GLU A 131 -23.06 -14.80 16.09
C GLU A 131 -22.61 -15.12 17.53
N LEU A 132 -22.11 -14.11 18.24
CA LEU A 132 -21.60 -14.19 19.62
C LEU A 132 -22.21 -13.10 20.52
N PRO A 133 -23.55 -13.06 20.70
CA PRO A 133 -24.22 -12.03 21.50
C PRO A 133 -23.83 -12.08 22.98
N GLU A 134 -23.46 -13.24 23.51
CA GLU A 134 -22.89 -13.40 24.86
C GLU A 134 -21.55 -12.64 25.06
N VAL A 135 -20.87 -12.27 23.97
CA VAL A 135 -19.62 -11.51 23.98
C VAL A 135 -19.86 -10.01 23.72
N PHE A 136 -20.74 -9.70 22.77
CA PHE A 136 -20.88 -8.33 22.24
C PHE A 136 -22.18 -7.61 22.61
N TYR A 137 -23.04 -8.25 23.39
CA TYR A 137 -24.33 -7.68 23.78
C TYR A 137 -24.67 -7.91 25.26
N ALA A 138 -24.49 -9.13 25.77
CA ALA A 138 -24.75 -9.42 27.17
C ALA A 138 -23.86 -8.58 28.10
N GLU A 139 -24.49 -7.88 29.06
CA GLU A 139 -23.75 -7.17 30.10
C GLU A 139 -23.32 -8.14 31.20
N ARG A 140 -22.06 -8.06 31.60
CA ARG A 140 -21.50 -8.81 32.72
C ARG A 140 -20.51 -7.94 33.50
N PRO A 141 -20.26 -8.24 34.79
CA PRO A 141 -19.19 -7.59 35.53
C PRO A 141 -17.86 -7.77 34.80
N ASP A 142 -17.23 -6.66 34.41
CA ASP A 142 -15.92 -6.69 33.74
C ASP A 142 -14.80 -6.58 34.79
N PRO A 143 -13.97 -7.63 34.97
CA PRO A 143 -12.87 -7.60 35.92
C PRO A 143 -11.83 -6.50 35.60
N LEU A 144 -11.69 -6.12 34.32
CA LEU A 144 -10.77 -5.06 33.87
C LEU A 144 -11.36 -3.64 34.07
N ALA A 145 -12.67 -3.55 34.31
CA ALA A 145 -13.35 -2.29 34.64
C ALA A 145 -13.75 -2.20 36.13
N GLY A 146 -13.08 -2.95 37.01
CA GLY A 146 -13.33 -2.96 38.45
C GLY A 146 -14.70 -3.56 38.83
N GLY A 147 -15.19 -4.52 38.03
CA GLY A 147 -16.45 -5.23 38.25
C GLY A 147 -17.70 -4.47 37.81
N LYS A 148 -17.55 -3.32 37.12
CA LYS A 148 -18.70 -2.60 36.55
C LYS A 148 -19.36 -3.44 35.46
N PRO A 149 -20.70 -3.54 35.41
CA PRO A 149 -21.39 -4.19 34.31
C PRO A 149 -21.08 -3.52 32.98
N GLY A 150 -20.79 -4.32 31.97
CA GLY A 150 -20.55 -3.87 30.61
C GLY A 150 -20.51 -5.03 29.62
N VAL A 151 -20.52 -4.70 28.33
CA VAL A 151 -20.30 -5.67 27.26
C VAL A 151 -18.85 -6.16 27.32
N ALA A 152 -18.65 -7.45 27.13
CA ALA A 152 -17.37 -8.09 27.36
C ALA A 152 -16.30 -7.86 26.29
N TRP A 153 -16.68 -7.89 25.01
CA TRP A 153 -15.74 -7.90 23.89
C TRP A 153 -14.78 -9.11 23.89
N MET A 154 -13.91 -9.18 22.88
CA MET A 154 -12.91 -10.23 22.77
C MET A 154 -11.66 -9.87 23.57
N ASP A 155 -11.17 -10.77 24.42
CA ASP A 155 -9.94 -10.54 25.18
C ASP A 155 -8.70 -10.52 24.29
N ALA A 156 -8.66 -11.43 23.31
CA ALA A 156 -7.51 -11.56 22.43
C ALA A 156 -7.79 -12.09 21.02
N PHE A 157 -6.94 -11.69 20.07
CA PHE A 157 -6.87 -12.27 18.72
C PHE A 157 -5.47 -12.78 18.41
N VAL A 158 -5.38 -14.00 17.86
CA VAL A 158 -4.14 -14.53 17.29
C VAL A 158 -4.42 -15.07 15.90
N GLY A 159 -3.56 -14.80 14.94
CA GLY A 159 -3.78 -15.36 13.60
C GLY A 159 -2.83 -14.89 12.50
N ASN A 160 -3.01 -15.49 11.34
CA ASN A 160 -2.33 -15.15 10.09
C ASN A 160 -3.36 -14.74 9.04
N PRO A 161 -3.81 -13.47 9.03
CA PRO A 161 -4.69 -12.93 8.00
C PRO A 161 -4.20 -13.20 6.56
N PRO A 162 -5.11 -13.29 5.58
CA PRO A 162 -4.73 -13.46 4.18
C PRO A 162 -4.00 -12.23 3.61
N PHE A 163 -2.99 -12.47 2.78
CA PHE A 163 -2.19 -11.44 2.12
C PHE A 163 -2.70 -11.18 0.71
N LEU A 164 -3.18 -9.97 0.44
CA LEU A 164 -3.65 -9.59 -0.88
C LEU A 164 -3.51 -8.07 -1.05
N GLY A 165 -2.53 -7.63 -1.84
CA GLY A 165 -2.32 -6.19 -2.08
C GLY A 165 -3.54 -5.53 -2.73
N GLY A 166 -3.85 -4.28 -2.41
CA GLY A 166 -5.16 -3.67 -2.73
C GLY A 166 -5.57 -3.68 -4.21
N ARG A 167 -4.63 -3.63 -5.16
CA ARG A 167 -4.96 -3.81 -6.59
C ARG A 167 -5.47 -5.22 -6.91
N ARG A 168 -4.92 -6.24 -6.24
CA ARG A 168 -5.34 -7.63 -6.37
C ARG A 168 -6.66 -7.88 -5.65
N VAL A 169 -6.91 -7.22 -4.52
CA VAL A 169 -8.23 -7.23 -3.86
C VAL A 169 -9.32 -6.84 -4.86
N ARG A 170 -9.11 -5.74 -5.60
CA ARG A 170 -10.08 -5.30 -6.61
C ARG A 170 -10.23 -6.26 -7.79
N SER A 171 -9.14 -6.83 -8.29
CA SER A 171 -9.22 -7.74 -9.44
C SER A 171 -9.77 -9.13 -9.09
N GLU A 172 -9.55 -9.60 -7.86
CA GLU A 172 -9.92 -10.96 -7.44
C GLU A 172 -11.24 -11.00 -6.65
N LEU A 173 -11.54 -9.97 -5.85
CA LEU A 173 -12.74 -9.89 -5.01
C LEU A 173 -13.75 -8.84 -5.52
N GLY A 174 -13.41 -8.09 -6.57
CA GLY A 174 -14.30 -7.15 -7.23
C GLY A 174 -14.33 -5.73 -6.62
N ASP A 175 -14.99 -4.83 -7.36
CA ASP A 175 -15.09 -3.40 -7.00
C ASP A 175 -15.92 -3.20 -5.72
N ALA A 176 -17.08 -3.87 -5.61
CA ALA A 176 -17.97 -3.74 -4.46
C ALA A 176 -17.28 -4.16 -3.14
N TYR A 177 -16.54 -5.27 -3.14
CA TYR A 177 -15.78 -5.70 -1.97
C TYR A 177 -14.69 -4.71 -1.57
N THR A 178 -13.96 -4.16 -2.56
CA THR A 178 -12.92 -3.16 -2.30
C THR A 178 -13.50 -1.89 -1.69
N GLU A 179 -14.64 -1.43 -2.20
CA GLU A 179 -15.35 -0.25 -1.67
C GLU A 179 -15.97 -0.52 -0.31
N TRP A 180 -16.42 -1.74 -0.04
CA TRP A 180 -16.85 -2.18 1.29
C TRP A 180 -15.70 -2.04 2.31
N LEU A 181 -14.48 -2.51 1.97
CA LEU A 181 -13.33 -2.36 2.87
C LEU A 181 -13.00 -0.89 3.17
N GLY A 182 -13.04 -0.03 2.14
CA GLY A 182 -12.86 1.40 2.31
C GLY A 182 -13.92 2.03 3.21
N THR A 183 -15.18 1.61 3.07
CA THR A 183 -16.32 2.12 3.86
C THR A 183 -16.28 1.61 5.30
N ALA A 184 -16.07 0.32 5.49
CA ALA A 184 -16.16 -0.34 6.80
C ALA A 184 -14.98 -0.01 7.72
N PHE A 185 -13.84 0.39 7.17
CA PHE A 185 -12.61 0.62 7.93
C PHE A 185 -12.00 2.01 7.74
N GLU A 186 -12.60 2.87 6.90
CA GLU A 186 -12.06 4.19 6.50
C GLU A 186 -10.58 4.10 6.07
N ALA A 187 -10.33 3.18 5.16
CA ALA A 187 -8.99 2.76 4.76
C ALA A 187 -8.73 3.03 3.28
N SER A 188 -7.45 3.12 2.89
CA SER A 188 -7.08 3.19 1.48
C SER A 188 -7.48 1.91 0.76
N MET A 189 -8.07 2.04 -0.42
CA MET A 189 -8.38 0.91 -1.30
C MET A 189 -7.14 0.22 -1.88
N ASN A 190 -5.94 0.79 -1.69
CA ASN A 190 -4.68 0.16 -2.08
C ASN A 190 -4.01 -0.61 -0.94
N ALA A 191 -4.53 -0.53 0.29
CA ALA A 191 -3.97 -1.27 1.43
C ALA A 191 -4.01 -2.78 1.17
N ASP A 192 -3.03 -3.50 1.73
CA ASP A 192 -3.09 -4.96 1.77
C ASP A 192 -4.28 -5.43 2.62
N LEU A 193 -4.93 -6.50 2.19
CA LEU A 193 -6.09 -7.08 2.87
C LEU A 193 -5.83 -7.34 4.35
N SER A 194 -4.61 -7.76 4.71
CA SER A 194 -4.19 -8.01 6.09
C SER A 194 -4.35 -6.80 7.01
N ALA A 195 -4.16 -5.56 6.53
CA ALA A 195 -4.32 -4.36 7.35
C ALA A 195 -5.76 -4.19 7.86
N HIS A 196 -6.75 -4.58 7.07
CA HIS A 196 -8.15 -4.52 7.50
C HIS A 196 -8.46 -5.52 8.62
N PHE A 197 -7.73 -6.63 8.70
CA PHE A 197 -7.85 -7.59 9.82
C PHE A 197 -7.26 -7.03 11.11
N PHE A 198 -6.19 -6.24 11.06
CA PHE A 198 -5.69 -5.53 12.24
C PHE A 198 -6.73 -4.55 12.78
N THR A 199 -7.32 -3.73 11.90
CA THR A 199 -8.38 -2.79 12.29
C THR A 199 -9.64 -3.50 12.75
N ARG A 200 -10.00 -4.64 12.15
CA ARG A 200 -11.12 -5.49 12.59
C ARG A 200 -10.87 -6.08 13.98
N ALA A 201 -9.69 -6.64 14.22
CA ALA A 201 -9.33 -7.20 15.53
C ALA A 201 -9.40 -6.09 16.59
N HIS A 202 -8.77 -4.94 16.34
CA HIS A 202 -8.83 -3.78 17.23
C HIS A 202 -10.27 -3.36 17.55
N ALA A 203 -11.16 -3.28 16.56
CA ALA A 203 -12.56 -2.93 16.78
C ALA A 203 -13.34 -3.97 17.59
N LEU A 204 -12.95 -5.25 17.54
CA LEU A 204 -13.60 -6.34 18.28
C LEU A 204 -13.02 -6.56 19.69
N LEU A 205 -11.84 -6.01 19.99
CA LEU A 205 -11.30 -5.96 21.36
C LEU A 205 -12.06 -4.97 22.26
N GLY A 206 -12.73 -3.97 21.67
CA GLY A 206 -13.42 -2.95 22.46
C GLY A 206 -12.43 -2.10 23.29
N PRO A 207 -12.70 -1.84 24.58
CA PRO A 207 -11.86 -0.96 25.41
C PRO A 207 -10.56 -1.62 25.89
N HIS A 208 -10.52 -2.95 25.99
CA HIS A 208 -9.43 -3.70 26.62
C HIS A 208 -9.13 -4.97 25.83
N GLY A 209 -7.86 -5.25 25.54
CA GLY A 209 -7.47 -6.54 24.98
C GLY A 209 -6.12 -6.51 24.28
N ALA A 210 -5.75 -7.64 23.66
CA ALA A 210 -4.49 -7.77 22.94
C ALA A 210 -4.63 -8.57 21.64
N ALA A 211 -3.73 -8.36 20.69
CA ALA A 211 -3.68 -9.19 19.50
C ALA A 211 -2.25 -9.44 19.03
N GLY A 212 -2.03 -10.62 18.44
CA GLY A 212 -0.80 -11.01 17.77
C GLY A 212 -1.11 -11.50 16.35
N LEU A 213 -0.75 -10.72 15.34
CA LEU A 213 -1.11 -10.99 13.95
C LEU A 213 0.12 -10.97 13.03
N ILE A 214 0.07 -11.82 12.00
CA ILE A 214 1.06 -11.85 10.92
C ILE A 214 0.54 -11.03 9.73
N ALA A 215 1.39 -10.24 9.10
CA ALA A 215 1.09 -9.51 7.87
C ALA A 215 2.28 -9.53 6.91
N THR A 216 2.07 -9.09 5.67
CA THR A 216 3.18 -8.77 4.77
C THR A 216 4.02 -7.62 5.35
N ASN A 217 5.30 -7.55 4.99
CA ASN A 217 6.18 -6.46 5.45
C ASN A 217 5.69 -5.04 5.09
N THR A 218 4.73 -4.92 4.17
CA THR A 218 4.09 -3.65 3.84
C THR A 218 3.16 -3.15 4.95
N ILE A 219 2.83 -3.94 5.99
CA ILE A 219 2.03 -3.49 7.15
C ILE A 219 2.60 -2.24 7.83
N ALA A 220 3.92 -2.04 7.71
CA ALA A 220 4.66 -0.90 8.24
C ALA A 220 4.93 0.21 7.19
N GLN A 221 4.37 0.10 5.98
CA GLN A 221 4.70 0.95 4.82
C GLN A 221 3.45 1.54 4.11
N GLY A 222 3.60 2.75 3.56
CA GLY A 222 2.62 3.39 2.66
C GLY A 222 1.16 3.33 3.12
N ASP A 223 0.26 3.11 2.17
CA ASP A 223 -1.19 3.01 2.37
C ASP A 223 -1.62 1.89 3.34
N THR A 224 -0.83 0.82 3.42
CA THR A 224 -1.12 -0.31 4.31
C THR A 224 -0.85 0.06 5.77
N ARG A 225 0.23 0.83 6.03
CA ARG A 225 0.52 1.41 7.35
C ARG A 225 -0.57 2.36 7.81
N THR A 226 -0.95 3.30 6.96
CA THR A 226 -1.93 4.34 7.30
C THR A 226 -3.31 3.75 7.57
N SER A 227 -3.68 2.69 6.84
CA SER A 227 -4.95 1.96 7.01
C SER A 227 -4.94 0.95 8.16
N GLY A 228 -3.75 0.55 8.63
CA GLY A 228 -3.53 -0.42 9.71
C GLY A 228 -2.84 0.23 10.90
N LEU A 229 -1.56 -0.09 11.13
CA LEU A 229 -0.84 0.21 12.39
C LEU A 229 -0.89 1.68 12.81
N ALA A 230 -0.83 2.63 11.88
CA ALA A 230 -0.91 4.05 12.26
C ALA A 230 -2.29 4.43 12.80
N LYS A 231 -3.36 3.86 12.23
CA LYS A 231 -4.73 4.03 12.74
C LYS A 231 -4.87 3.40 14.13
N LEU A 232 -4.33 2.20 14.33
CA LEU A 232 -4.33 1.52 15.64
C LEU A 232 -3.66 2.38 16.71
N ILE A 233 -2.44 2.87 16.45
CA ILE A 233 -1.71 3.74 17.40
C ILE A 233 -2.49 5.03 17.67
N ALA A 234 -3.05 5.66 16.63
CA ALA A 234 -3.86 6.87 16.79
C ALA A 234 -5.12 6.64 17.63
N SER A 235 -5.65 5.42 17.65
CA SER A 235 -6.77 5.00 18.50
C SER A 235 -6.36 4.55 19.91
N GLY A 236 -5.08 4.67 20.28
CA GLY A 236 -4.59 4.36 21.63
C GLY A 236 -3.99 2.95 21.79
N ALA A 237 -3.86 2.18 20.72
CA ALA A 237 -3.19 0.88 20.79
C ALA A 237 -1.66 1.03 20.98
N ALA A 238 -1.09 0.22 21.86
CA ALA A 238 0.36 0.13 22.07
C ALA A 238 0.93 -1.09 21.34
N LEU A 239 1.88 -0.88 20.43
CA LEU A 239 2.68 -1.98 19.86
C LEU A 239 3.77 -2.37 20.87
N TYR A 240 3.85 -3.65 21.23
CA TYR A 240 4.74 -4.09 22.30
C TYR A 240 5.74 -5.18 21.94
N ASP A 241 5.42 -6.03 20.96
CA ASP A 241 6.37 -6.99 20.41
C ASP A 241 6.21 -7.07 18.90
N ALA A 242 7.28 -6.87 18.15
CA ALA A 242 7.27 -7.01 16.71
C ALA A 242 8.55 -7.63 16.15
N THR A 243 8.38 -8.40 15.08
CA THR A 243 9.45 -8.76 14.14
C THR A 243 9.15 -8.08 12.82
N ASP A 244 9.98 -7.13 12.42
CA ASP A 244 9.74 -6.28 11.24
C ASP A 244 9.86 -7.04 9.91
N SER A 245 10.69 -8.08 9.87
CA SER A 245 10.96 -8.85 8.67
C SER A 245 11.46 -10.24 8.96
N LEU A 246 10.60 -11.21 8.72
CA LEU A 246 10.89 -12.63 8.76
C LEU A 246 10.68 -13.22 7.35
N PRO A 247 11.70 -13.87 6.75
CA PRO A 247 11.47 -14.70 5.57
C PRO A 247 10.43 -15.77 5.90
N TRP A 248 9.42 -15.92 5.05
CA TRP A 248 8.41 -16.95 5.26
C TRP A 248 9.07 -18.34 5.29
N PRO A 249 8.80 -19.18 6.30
CA PRO A 249 9.45 -20.49 6.43
C PRO A 249 8.95 -21.52 5.42
N GLY A 250 7.78 -21.29 4.79
CA GLY A 250 7.22 -22.16 3.76
C GLY A 250 7.63 -21.79 2.33
N GLU A 251 6.95 -22.38 1.35
CA GLU A 251 7.30 -22.25 -0.08
C GLU A 251 7.00 -20.86 -0.68
N ALA A 252 6.14 -20.07 -0.05
CA ALA A 252 5.78 -18.75 -0.55
C ALA A 252 6.97 -17.77 -0.43
N ALA A 253 7.35 -17.15 -1.55
CA ALA A 253 8.42 -16.16 -1.61
C ALA A 253 7.97 -14.78 -1.07
N VAL A 254 7.62 -14.71 0.21
CA VAL A 254 7.14 -13.51 0.91
C VAL A 254 7.95 -13.23 2.17
N THR A 255 8.08 -11.95 2.50
CA THR A 255 8.62 -11.50 3.79
C THR A 255 7.47 -10.98 4.63
N VAL A 256 7.37 -11.49 5.85
CA VAL A 256 6.27 -11.17 6.78
C VAL A 256 6.77 -10.33 7.95
N SER A 257 5.85 -9.62 8.58
CA SER A 257 6.03 -9.04 9.90
C SER A 257 5.10 -9.74 10.88
N VAL A 258 5.58 -9.96 12.10
CA VAL A 258 4.76 -10.43 13.23
C VAL A 258 4.59 -9.24 14.16
N VAL A 259 3.37 -8.87 14.49
CA VAL A 259 3.09 -7.66 15.26
C VAL A 259 2.09 -7.97 16.38
N HIS A 260 2.47 -7.59 17.59
CA HIS A 260 1.63 -7.67 18.77
C HIS A 260 1.27 -6.26 19.25
N PHE A 261 -0.01 -6.07 19.55
CA PHE A 261 -0.54 -4.82 20.09
C PHE A 261 -1.52 -5.07 21.23
N ALA A 262 -1.66 -4.09 22.11
CA ALA A 262 -2.62 -4.12 23.21
C ALA A 262 -3.34 -2.78 23.32
N VAL A 263 -4.55 -2.80 23.89
CA VAL A 263 -5.41 -1.64 24.12
C VAL A 263 -5.88 -1.66 25.57
N GLY A 264 -6.01 -0.48 26.19
CA GLY A 264 -6.49 -0.33 27.57
C GLY A 264 -5.55 -0.97 28.60
N GLU A 265 -6.09 -1.43 29.73
CA GLU A 265 -5.32 -2.05 30.84
C GLU A 265 -4.27 -3.09 30.41
N PRO A 266 -4.53 -4.03 29.48
CA PRO A 266 -3.48 -4.93 28.98
C PRO A 266 -2.21 -4.21 28.51
N SER A 267 -2.33 -3.01 27.93
CA SER A 267 -1.18 -2.23 27.44
C SER A 267 -0.22 -1.81 28.56
N ASP A 268 -0.69 -1.64 29.80
CA ASP A 268 0.13 -1.28 30.96
C ASP A 268 1.06 -2.43 31.39
N HIS A 269 0.73 -3.66 31.00
CA HIS A 269 1.46 -4.88 31.34
C HIS A 269 2.36 -5.40 30.21
N THR A 270 2.51 -4.64 29.12
CA THR A 270 3.25 -5.09 27.92
C THR A 270 4.76 -4.79 27.94
N ARG A 271 5.28 -4.18 29.00
CA ARG A 271 6.70 -3.82 29.10
C ARG A 271 7.56 -5.01 29.55
N PRO A 272 8.82 -5.11 29.06
CA PRO A 272 9.49 -4.21 28.13
C PRO A 272 9.08 -4.44 26.67
N PHE A 273 9.07 -3.37 25.86
CA PHE A 273 8.80 -3.49 24.42
C PHE A 273 9.95 -4.18 23.69
N ARG A 274 9.63 -5.01 22.69
CA ARG A 274 10.60 -5.81 21.93
C ARG A 274 10.45 -5.60 20.43
N LEU A 275 11.56 -5.31 19.75
CA LEU A 275 11.63 -5.26 18.30
C LEU A 275 12.76 -6.17 17.82
N GLY A 276 12.42 -7.23 17.07
CA GLY A 276 13.38 -8.25 16.64
C GLY A 276 14.11 -8.90 17.82
N GLY A 277 13.39 -9.12 18.93
CA GLY A 277 13.93 -9.67 20.17
C GLY A 277 14.74 -8.69 21.05
N ARG A 278 14.99 -7.45 20.58
CA ARG A 278 15.73 -6.44 21.36
C ARG A 278 14.77 -5.55 22.15
N VAL A 279 15.13 -5.25 23.39
CA VAL A 279 14.40 -4.27 24.22
C VAL A 279 14.56 -2.87 23.63
N VAL A 280 13.43 -2.18 23.43
CA VAL A 280 13.37 -0.85 22.82
C VAL A 280 12.46 0.08 23.62
N PRO A 281 12.65 1.41 23.55
CA PRO A 281 11.86 2.35 24.35
C PRO A 281 10.42 2.51 23.87
N ALA A 282 10.15 2.25 22.58
CA ALA A 282 8.83 2.32 21.94
C ALA A 282 8.87 1.58 20.60
N ILE A 283 7.70 1.23 20.07
CA ILE A 283 7.53 0.71 18.71
C ILE A 283 6.47 1.57 18.01
N ASN A 284 6.84 2.23 16.91
CA ASN A 284 5.89 3.01 16.10
C ASN A 284 5.29 2.19 14.95
N SER A 285 4.36 2.78 14.19
CA SER A 285 3.66 2.14 13.07
C SER A 285 4.58 1.76 11.91
N ARG A 286 5.83 2.24 11.88
CA ARG A 286 6.87 1.83 10.92
C ARG A 286 7.74 0.68 11.45
N LEU A 287 7.36 0.10 12.59
CA LEU A 287 8.12 -0.91 13.32
C LEU A 287 9.56 -0.46 13.61
N ARG A 288 9.70 0.77 14.12
CA ARG A 288 10.99 1.36 14.52
C ARG A 288 11.06 1.57 16.04
N PRO A 289 12.27 1.55 16.63
CA PRO A 289 12.48 1.61 18.08
C PRO A 289 12.36 3.04 18.64
N THR A 290 11.37 3.80 18.20
CA THR A 290 11.15 5.20 18.53
C THR A 290 9.65 5.49 18.61
N PRO A 291 9.21 6.52 19.36
CA PRO A 291 7.80 6.94 19.35
C PRO A 291 7.27 7.27 17.94
N GLU A 292 5.95 7.22 17.79
CA GLU A 292 5.29 7.64 16.55
C GLU A 292 5.55 9.12 16.28
N ARG A 293 5.71 9.46 15.00
CA ARG A 293 5.90 10.84 14.55
C ARG A 293 4.84 11.17 13.51
N PRO A 294 4.36 12.43 13.47
CA PRO A 294 3.50 12.88 12.39
C PRO A 294 4.11 12.56 11.02
N ALA A 295 3.26 12.19 10.07
CA ALA A 295 3.69 12.06 8.68
C ALA A 295 4.15 13.45 8.16
N PRO A 296 5.21 13.51 7.35
CA PRO A 296 5.63 14.78 6.77
C PRO A 296 4.59 15.28 5.77
N ALA A 297 4.39 16.60 5.72
CA ALA A 297 3.50 17.23 4.76
C ALA A 297 4.17 17.38 3.39
N SER A 298 3.39 17.29 2.32
CA SER A 298 3.86 17.68 0.99
C SER A 298 4.17 19.17 0.96
N LEU A 299 5.31 19.52 0.39
CA LEU A 299 5.81 20.88 0.24
C LEU A 299 5.41 21.41 -1.14
N SER A 300 4.70 22.53 -1.17
CA SER A 300 4.23 23.16 -2.42
C SER A 300 5.38 23.51 -3.37
N ALA A 301 6.57 23.80 -2.83
CA ALA A 301 7.79 24.03 -3.59
C ALA A 301 8.20 22.83 -4.48
N ASN A 302 7.74 21.61 -4.16
CA ASN A 302 8.14 20.39 -4.84
C ASN A 302 7.12 19.90 -5.89
N ALA A 303 5.89 20.45 -5.89
CA ALA A 303 4.71 19.89 -6.58
C ALA A 303 4.83 19.76 -8.12
N THR A 304 5.80 20.44 -8.75
CA THR A 304 6.02 20.43 -10.21
C THR A 304 7.43 19.95 -10.59
N LEU A 305 8.14 19.31 -9.67
CA LEU A 305 9.53 18.90 -9.87
C LEU A 305 9.71 17.39 -10.02
N SER A 306 8.63 16.61 -9.96
CA SER A 306 8.66 15.17 -10.14
C SER A 306 7.44 14.67 -10.90
N TYR A 307 7.66 13.84 -11.90
CA TYR A 307 6.61 13.24 -12.72
C TYR A 307 6.90 11.77 -12.92
N ASN A 308 5.84 10.96 -12.95
CA ASN A 308 5.96 9.60 -13.46
C ASN A 308 6.03 9.63 -15.00
N GLY A 309 6.82 8.75 -15.62
CA GLY A 309 6.90 8.62 -17.06
C GLY A 309 5.59 8.19 -17.75
N CYS A 310 5.65 8.04 -19.07
CA CYS A 310 4.51 7.68 -19.89
C CYS A 310 4.09 6.22 -19.69
N LEU A 311 2.80 6.00 -19.44
CA LEU A 311 2.21 4.67 -19.38
C LEU A 311 1.83 4.24 -20.81
N VAL A 312 2.77 3.63 -21.52
CA VAL A 312 2.55 3.12 -22.89
C VAL A 312 1.40 2.10 -22.92
N LEU A 313 1.36 1.19 -21.95
CA LEU A 313 0.34 0.15 -21.78
C LEU A 313 0.21 -0.76 -23.02
N GLY A 314 1.18 -1.66 -23.18
CA GLY A 314 1.28 -2.61 -24.29
C GLY A 314 2.69 -2.59 -24.89
N LEU A 315 3.36 -3.75 -24.94
CA LEU A 315 4.71 -3.84 -25.54
C LEU A 315 4.67 -3.72 -27.07
N GLY A 316 3.49 -3.90 -27.68
CA GLY A 316 3.29 -3.76 -29.13
C GLY A 316 3.60 -2.37 -29.71
N PHE A 317 3.71 -1.34 -28.87
CA PHE A 317 4.19 -0.01 -29.30
C PHE A 317 5.70 0.08 -29.45
N THR A 318 6.45 -0.85 -28.86
CA THR A 318 7.91 -0.82 -28.88
C THR A 318 8.44 -1.56 -30.11
N ILE A 319 9.52 -1.02 -30.67
CA ILE A 319 10.20 -1.58 -31.84
C ILE A 319 11.73 -1.57 -31.62
N THR A 320 12.42 -2.46 -32.31
CA THR A 320 13.88 -2.55 -32.29
C THR A 320 14.53 -1.45 -33.13
N THR A 321 15.84 -1.29 -32.99
CA THR A 321 16.63 -0.39 -33.84
C THR A 321 16.55 -0.77 -35.33
N ASP A 322 16.57 -2.07 -35.63
CA ASP A 322 16.49 -2.58 -37.00
C ASP A 322 15.10 -2.37 -37.61
N GLU A 323 14.04 -2.58 -36.82
CA GLU A 323 12.67 -2.25 -37.23
C GLU A 323 12.56 -0.75 -37.54
N ARG A 324 13.07 0.13 -36.67
CA ARG A 324 13.10 1.58 -36.95
C ARG A 324 13.83 1.88 -38.26
N ALA A 325 15.03 1.33 -38.46
CA ALA A 325 15.81 1.60 -39.66
C ALA A 325 15.06 1.20 -40.94
N SER A 326 14.45 0.02 -40.94
CA SER A 326 13.60 -0.46 -42.02
C SER A 326 12.39 0.45 -42.24
N LEU A 327 11.68 0.87 -41.19
CA LEU A 327 10.50 1.74 -41.28
C LEU A 327 10.84 3.13 -41.84
N VAL A 328 11.93 3.73 -41.39
CA VAL A 328 12.38 5.05 -41.87
C VAL A 328 12.89 4.99 -43.31
N THR A 329 13.46 3.85 -43.73
CA THR A 329 13.87 3.62 -45.12
C THR A 329 12.66 3.52 -46.05
N ARG A 330 11.54 2.94 -45.60
CA ARG A 330 10.30 2.82 -46.38
C ARG A 330 9.58 4.16 -46.52
N ASP A 331 9.49 4.92 -45.43
CA ASP A 331 8.96 6.31 -45.44
C ASP A 331 9.69 7.13 -44.38
N GLY A 332 10.41 8.17 -44.81
CA GLY A 332 11.17 9.06 -43.92
C GLY A 332 10.31 9.74 -42.86
N ARG A 333 9.02 9.98 -43.13
CA ARG A 333 8.07 10.58 -42.17
C ARG A 333 7.84 9.71 -40.95
N ASN A 334 8.09 8.40 -41.04
CA ASN A 334 7.99 7.50 -39.87
C ASN A 334 8.91 7.95 -38.73
N ALA A 335 10.04 8.60 -39.03
CA ALA A 335 10.93 9.14 -38.02
C ALA A 335 10.26 10.19 -37.11
N GLU A 336 9.25 10.92 -37.60
CA GLU A 336 8.50 11.94 -36.82
C GLU A 336 7.65 11.34 -35.69
N ARG A 337 7.40 10.03 -35.72
CA ARG A 337 6.54 9.32 -34.76
C ARG A 337 7.23 8.16 -34.05
N ILE A 338 8.53 7.96 -34.30
CA ILE A 338 9.35 6.95 -33.63
C ILE A 338 10.33 7.67 -32.69
N PHE A 339 10.16 7.46 -31.38
CA PHE A 339 10.94 8.13 -30.36
C PHE A 339 11.82 7.14 -29.59
N PRO A 340 13.03 7.52 -29.16
CA PRO A 340 13.80 6.71 -28.23
C PRO A 340 12.98 6.41 -26.97
N TYR A 341 13.09 5.18 -26.44
CA TYR A 341 12.29 4.75 -25.29
C TYR A 341 13.16 4.20 -24.16
N LEU A 342 13.15 4.90 -23.02
CA LEU A 342 14.00 4.58 -21.88
C LEU A 342 13.19 3.98 -20.73
N GLY A 343 13.61 2.82 -20.24
CA GLY A 343 13.07 2.18 -19.04
C GLY A 343 14.07 2.06 -17.90
N GLY A 344 13.61 1.51 -16.77
CA GLY A 344 14.47 1.30 -15.59
C GLY A 344 15.61 0.31 -15.79
N GLN A 345 15.43 -0.67 -16.69
CA GLN A 345 16.47 -1.66 -16.99
C GLN A 345 17.70 -0.99 -17.61
N GLU A 346 17.50 -0.13 -18.60
CA GLU A 346 18.57 0.63 -19.23
C GLU A 346 19.28 1.53 -18.20
N VAL A 347 18.51 2.29 -17.42
CA VAL A 347 19.05 3.22 -16.42
C VAL A 347 19.92 2.52 -15.38
N ASN A 348 19.51 1.33 -14.93
CA ASN A 348 20.16 0.63 -13.82
C ASN A 348 21.31 -0.29 -14.26
N ASN A 349 21.22 -0.89 -15.46
CA ASN A 349 22.09 -2.01 -15.84
C ASN A 349 22.99 -1.72 -17.04
N SER A 350 22.68 -0.69 -17.86
CA SER A 350 23.54 -0.33 -18.98
C SER A 350 24.74 0.51 -18.50
N PRO A 351 25.97 0.21 -18.98
CA PRO A 351 27.16 1.03 -18.71
C PRO A 351 27.02 2.47 -19.20
N THR A 352 26.35 2.66 -20.35
CA THR A 352 26.13 3.97 -20.97
C THR A 352 24.78 4.58 -20.62
N GLN A 353 23.91 3.80 -19.98
CA GLN A 353 22.56 4.22 -19.57
C GLN A 353 21.71 4.75 -20.74
N THR A 354 22.03 4.32 -21.96
CA THR A 354 21.31 4.67 -23.20
C THR A 354 20.12 3.73 -23.44
N PHE A 355 19.24 4.13 -24.36
CA PHE A 355 18.09 3.33 -24.75
C PHE A 355 18.50 2.18 -25.69
N SER A 356 17.77 1.06 -25.62
CA SER A 356 17.96 -0.13 -26.46
C SER A 356 16.82 -0.36 -27.46
N ARG A 357 15.76 0.45 -27.37
CA ARG A 357 14.52 0.31 -28.14
C ARG A 357 13.87 1.67 -28.40
N TYR A 358 12.99 1.68 -29.39
CA TYR A 358 12.16 2.83 -29.73
C TYR A 358 10.69 2.56 -29.39
N VAL A 359 9.88 3.61 -29.39
CA VAL A 359 8.43 3.53 -29.22
C VAL A 359 7.72 4.36 -30.29
N ILE A 360 6.64 3.82 -30.83
CA ILE A 360 5.74 4.54 -31.73
C ILE A 360 4.82 5.41 -30.87
N SER A 361 4.77 6.73 -31.13
CA SER A 361 3.85 7.64 -30.46
C SER A 361 3.13 8.55 -31.44
N PHE A 362 1.80 8.46 -31.45
CA PHE A 362 0.93 9.39 -32.16
C PHE A 362 0.51 10.60 -31.32
N GLY A 363 0.99 10.72 -30.07
CA GLY A 363 0.62 11.81 -29.17
C GLY A 363 -0.90 11.97 -29.03
N ASN A 364 -1.43 13.12 -29.44
CA ASN A 364 -2.85 13.45 -29.37
C ASN A 364 -3.60 13.34 -30.71
N LEU A 365 -2.94 12.83 -31.77
CA LEU A 365 -3.56 12.72 -33.08
C LEU A 365 -4.84 11.87 -33.04
N SER A 366 -5.86 12.33 -33.75
CA SER A 366 -7.02 11.52 -34.12
C SER A 366 -6.59 10.33 -34.99
N LEU A 367 -7.46 9.32 -35.11
CA LEU A 367 -7.16 8.16 -35.95
C LEU A 367 -6.92 8.57 -37.40
N ARG A 368 -7.74 9.50 -37.91
CA ARG A 368 -7.62 10.04 -39.28
C ARG A 368 -6.29 10.75 -39.52
N GLU A 369 -5.77 11.47 -38.53
CA GLU A 369 -4.45 12.09 -38.64
C GLU A 369 -3.33 11.03 -38.54
N ALA A 370 -3.50 10.01 -37.70
CA ALA A 370 -2.54 8.91 -37.57
C ALA A 370 -2.42 8.06 -38.85
N GLU A 371 -3.46 8.03 -39.70
CA GLU A 371 -3.44 7.38 -41.03
C GLU A 371 -2.41 7.98 -41.99
N ALA A 372 -1.85 9.17 -41.69
CA ALA A 372 -0.72 9.71 -42.43
C ALA A 372 0.58 8.91 -42.25
N TRP A 373 0.64 7.98 -41.27
CA TRP A 373 1.74 7.04 -41.03
C TRP A 373 1.21 5.59 -41.07
N PRO A 374 0.84 5.07 -42.26
CA PRO A 374 0.15 3.79 -42.40
C PRO A 374 0.98 2.62 -41.83
N ASP A 375 2.29 2.64 -42.05
CA ASP A 375 3.25 1.66 -41.56
C ASP A 375 3.24 1.48 -40.04
N LEU A 376 3.22 2.60 -39.32
CA LEU A 376 3.24 2.59 -37.86
C LEU A 376 1.87 2.22 -37.30
N LEU A 377 0.81 2.68 -37.96
CA LEU A 377 -0.55 2.40 -37.54
C LEU A 377 -0.88 0.92 -37.72
N GLU A 378 -0.38 0.27 -38.76
CA GLU A 378 -0.51 -1.17 -39.00
C GLU A 378 0.15 -1.97 -37.86
N ILE A 379 1.40 -1.65 -37.51
CA ILE A 379 2.11 -2.29 -36.37
C ILE A 379 1.29 -2.18 -35.08
N VAL A 380 0.82 -0.97 -34.76
CA VAL A 380 0.03 -0.76 -33.53
C VAL A 380 -1.32 -1.49 -33.62
N ARG A 381 -1.93 -1.56 -34.81
CA ARG A 381 -3.19 -2.28 -35.02
C ARG A 381 -3.03 -3.78 -34.79
N GLU A 382 -1.95 -4.37 -35.28
CA GLU A 382 -1.68 -5.80 -35.12
C GLU A 382 -1.23 -6.15 -33.70
N ARG A 383 -0.32 -5.37 -33.13
CA ARG A 383 0.35 -5.73 -31.87
C ARG A 383 -0.36 -5.21 -30.62
N VAL A 384 -1.12 -4.11 -30.71
CA VAL A 384 -1.70 -3.43 -29.54
C VAL A 384 -3.22 -3.59 -29.50
N LYS A 385 -3.92 -3.39 -30.62
CA LYS A 385 -5.38 -3.41 -30.65
C LYS A 385 -6.01 -4.69 -30.06
N PRO A 386 -5.50 -5.91 -30.35
CA PRO A 386 -6.10 -7.14 -29.81
C PRO A 386 -6.07 -7.20 -28.28
N GLU A 387 -5.00 -6.70 -27.65
CA GLU A 387 -4.93 -6.58 -26.19
C GLU A 387 -5.87 -5.49 -25.69
N ARG A 388 -5.92 -4.34 -26.37
CA ARG A 388 -6.79 -3.22 -26.00
C ARG A 388 -8.26 -3.58 -26.03
N ASP A 389 -8.73 -4.33 -27.02
CA ASP A 389 -10.12 -4.76 -27.13
C ASP A 389 -10.59 -5.55 -25.89
N ARG A 390 -9.67 -6.19 -25.16
CA ARG A 390 -9.94 -6.98 -23.95
C ARG A 390 -9.90 -6.19 -22.64
N VAL A 391 -9.39 -4.94 -22.64
CA VAL A 391 -9.25 -4.17 -21.38
C VAL A 391 -10.58 -3.58 -20.92
N ARG A 392 -10.78 -3.46 -19.61
CA ARG A 392 -12.01 -2.94 -19.01
C ARG A 392 -12.31 -1.48 -19.36
N ARG A 393 -11.29 -0.64 -19.47
CA ARG A 393 -11.42 0.82 -19.62
C ARG A 393 -11.76 1.21 -21.05
N ASP A 394 -12.94 1.80 -21.26
CA ASP A 394 -13.47 2.14 -22.59
C ASP A 394 -12.55 3.07 -23.39
N THR A 395 -11.96 4.08 -22.74
CA THR A 395 -11.00 5.00 -23.37
C THR A 395 -9.84 4.26 -24.03
N HIS A 396 -9.34 3.18 -23.42
CA HIS A 396 -8.22 2.42 -23.96
C HIS A 396 -8.62 1.54 -25.16
N ARG A 397 -9.89 1.10 -25.23
CA ARG A 397 -10.45 0.40 -26.39
C ARG A 397 -10.67 1.37 -27.55
N LYS A 398 -11.33 2.49 -27.27
CA LYS A 398 -11.70 3.51 -28.26
C LYS A 398 -10.47 4.16 -28.89
N TYR A 399 -9.46 4.49 -28.09
CA TYR A 399 -8.21 5.13 -28.52
C TYR A 399 -7.03 4.14 -28.44
N TRP A 400 -7.18 2.97 -29.07
CA TRP A 400 -6.20 1.89 -29.00
C TRP A 400 -4.80 2.27 -29.51
N TRP A 401 -4.68 3.31 -30.34
CA TRP A 401 -3.41 3.84 -30.84
C TRP A 401 -2.75 4.88 -29.91
N HIS A 402 -3.40 5.26 -28.80
CA HIS A 402 -2.82 6.15 -27.79
C HIS A 402 -2.16 5.34 -26.66
N PHE A 403 -1.14 5.94 -26.04
CA PHE A 403 -0.65 5.48 -24.74
C PHE A 403 -1.76 5.54 -23.69
N GLY A 404 -1.70 4.67 -22.68
CA GLY A 404 -2.61 4.69 -21.54
C GLY A 404 -2.53 5.99 -20.73
N ASP A 405 -1.32 6.57 -20.59
CA ASP A 405 -1.11 7.94 -20.09
C ASP A 405 0.05 8.60 -20.84
N LYS A 406 -0.22 9.76 -21.45
CA LYS A 406 0.69 10.52 -22.31
C LYS A 406 1.51 11.57 -21.55
N ARG A 407 1.17 11.84 -20.28
CA ARG A 407 1.86 12.80 -19.40
C ARG A 407 2.16 14.17 -20.06
N PRO A 408 1.16 14.92 -20.55
CA PRO A 408 1.39 16.20 -21.21
C PRO A 408 2.09 17.25 -20.32
N ALA A 409 1.81 17.24 -19.01
CA ALA A 409 2.48 18.13 -18.05
C ALA A 409 4.00 17.85 -17.94
N LEU A 410 4.41 16.57 -18.00
CA LEU A 410 5.82 16.20 -18.04
C LEU A 410 6.46 16.71 -19.33
N GLN A 411 5.82 16.48 -20.48
CA GLN A 411 6.35 16.93 -21.77
C GLN A 411 6.53 18.45 -21.82
N ALA A 412 5.56 19.20 -21.29
CA ALA A 412 5.66 20.66 -21.17
C ALA A 412 6.82 21.09 -20.25
N ALA A 413 7.03 20.40 -19.13
CA ALA A 413 8.11 20.71 -18.19
C ALA A 413 9.52 20.36 -18.74
N LEU A 414 9.62 19.37 -19.62
CA LEU A 414 10.87 18.96 -20.26
C LEU A 414 11.23 19.80 -21.49
N ALA A 415 10.24 20.36 -22.20
CA ALA A 415 10.44 21.10 -23.45
C ALA A 415 11.53 22.21 -23.40
N PRO A 416 11.68 23.00 -22.31
CA PRO A 416 12.72 24.03 -22.26
C PRO A 416 14.10 23.51 -21.83
N LEU A 417 14.23 22.21 -21.49
CA LEU A 417 15.44 21.66 -20.89
C LEU A 417 16.17 20.73 -21.86
N PRO A 418 17.52 20.79 -21.95
CA PRO A 418 18.29 19.86 -22.79
C PRO A 418 18.45 18.48 -22.14
N ARG A 419 18.31 18.41 -20.80
CA ARG A 419 18.45 17.19 -20.00
C ARG A 419 17.54 17.23 -18.79
N CYS A 420 17.25 16.06 -18.24
CA CYS A 420 16.51 15.87 -17.01
C CYS A 420 17.16 14.76 -16.17
N LEU A 421 16.78 14.68 -14.89
CA LEU A 421 17.20 13.58 -14.03
C LEU A 421 16.12 12.50 -14.01
N VAL A 422 16.52 11.23 -13.96
CA VAL A 422 15.60 10.09 -13.81
C VAL A 422 16.06 9.14 -12.72
N THR A 423 15.09 8.46 -12.09
CA THR A 423 15.33 7.29 -11.23
C THR A 423 14.36 6.18 -11.61
N SER A 424 14.80 4.93 -11.50
CA SER A 424 13.87 3.80 -11.57
C SER A 424 12.98 3.78 -10.33
N ILE A 425 11.69 3.47 -10.53
CA ILE A 425 10.73 3.32 -9.44
C ILE A 425 11.12 2.15 -8.54
N VAL A 426 11.49 1.01 -9.14
CA VAL A 426 11.88 -0.18 -8.38
C VAL A 426 13.37 -0.42 -8.58
N SER A 427 14.14 -0.35 -7.49
CA SER A 427 15.59 -0.53 -7.54
C SER A 427 16.15 -0.98 -6.20
N LYS A 428 17.21 -1.79 -6.23
CA LYS A 428 17.94 -2.19 -5.02
C LYS A 428 18.62 -1.00 -4.34
N HIS A 429 18.98 0.02 -5.12
CA HIS A 429 19.69 1.21 -4.68
C HIS A 429 18.99 2.46 -5.19
N LEU A 430 19.04 3.55 -4.42
CA LEU A 430 18.56 4.85 -4.86
C LEU A 430 19.58 5.45 -5.83
N LEU A 431 19.20 5.53 -7.10
CA LEU A 431 20.11 5.77 -8.22
C LEU A 431 19.51 6.80 -9.18
N PHE A 432 20.25 7.88 -9.42
CA PHE A 432 19.84 8.92 -10.35
C PHE A 432 20.77 9.01 -11.55
N ALA A 433 20.19 9.24 -12.73
CA ALA A 433 20.91 9.35 -13.99
C ALA A 433 20.45 10.58 -14.78
N TRP A 434 21.40 11.31 -15.36
CA TRP A 434 21.10 12.36 -16.33
C TRP A 434 20.67 11.72 -17.65
N GLN A 435 19.63 12.28 -18.29
CA GLN A 435 19.13 11.83 -19.58
C GLN A 435 18.74 13.03 -20.45
N PRO A 436 19.00 12.98 -21.77
CA PRO A 436 18.44 13.94 -22.71
C PRO A 436 16.90 13.91 -22.70
N THR A 437 16.28 15.05 -22.99
CA THR A 437 14.81 15.21 -23.01
C THR A 437 14.16 14.80 -24.34
N ASP A 438 14.94 14.36 -25.31
CA ASP A 438 14.55 13.95 -26.66
C ASP A 438 13.86 12.57 -26.77
N ARG A 439 13.43 12.01 -25.64
CA ARG A 439 12.99 10.61 -25.52
C ARG A 439 11.73 10.47 -24.68
N ILE A 440 11.04 9.35 -24.89
CA ILE A 440 9.92 8.95 -24.06
C ILE A 440 10.44 8.14 -22.87
N PHE A 441 10.13 8.60 -21.67
CA PHE A 441 10.43 7.88 -20.43
C PHE A 441 9.29 6.92 -20.08
N SER A 442 9.63 5.69 -19.70
CA SER A 442 8.66 4.70 -19.23
C SER A 442 8.04 5.09 -17.89
N HIS A 443 6.77 4.73 -17.67
CA HIS A 443 6.10 4.81 -16.35
C HIS A 443 6.81 4.05 -15.21
N LYS A 444 7.86 3.28 -15.51
CA LYS A 444 8.76 2.65 -14.52
C LYS A 444 9.90 3.57 -14.06
N LEU A 445 9.89 4.83 -14.51
CA LEU A 445 10.81 5.89 -14.11
C LEU A 445 10.01 7.04 -13.49
N TYR A 446 10.61 7.68 -12.47
CA TYR A 446 10.32 9.07 -12.17
C TYR A 446 11.29 9.96 -12.95
N VAL A 447 10.77 11.08 -13.44
CA VAL A 447 11.46 12.08 -14.24
C VAL A 447 11.36 13.42 -13.51
N PHE A 448 12.50 14.06 -13.29
CA PHE A 448 12.61 15.34 -12.62
C PHE A 448 13.08 16.38 -13.66
N PRO A 449 12.25 17.37 -14.05
CA PRO A 449 12.61 18.40 -15.02
C PRO A 449 13.50 19.46 -14.35
N VAL A 450 14.70 19.02 -13.99
CA VAL A 450 15.78 19.80 -13.41
C VAL A 450 17.02 19.55 -14.26
N ALA A 451 17.94 20.52 -14.36
CA ALA A 451 19.09 20.41 -15.26
C ALA A 451 20.44 20.77 -14.62
N THR A 452 20.45 21.25 -13.37
CA THR A 452 21.67 21.69 -12.66
C THR A 452 22.18 20.62 -11.70
N TRP A 453 23.49 20.65 -11.44
CA TRP A 453 24.17 19.67 -10.59
C TRP A 453 23.66 19.59 -9.14
N PRO A 454 23.32 20.71 -8.46
CA PRO A 454 22.85 20.65 -7.07
C PRO A 454 21.66 19.71 -6.86
N TRP A 455 20.75 19.57 -7.84
CA TRP A 455 19.66 18.60 -7.77
C TRP A 455 20.15 17.16 -7.72
N PHE A 456 21.09 16.79 -8.59
CA PHE A 456 21.70 15.47 -8.55
C PHE A 456 22.42 15.25 -7.22
N THR A 457 23.18 16.25 -6.76
CA THR A 457 23.94 16.21 -5.50
C THR A 457 23.04 15.89 -4.31
N VAL A 458 21.98 16.66 -4.12
CA VAL A 458 21.06 16.46 -2.99
C VAL A 458 20.32 15.14 -3.11
N LEU A 459 19.79 14.80 -4.29
CA LEU A 459 19.02 13.57 -4.50
C LEU A 459 19.88 12.31 -4.35
N GLN A 460 21.15 12.33 -4.77
CA GLN A 460 22.05 11.19 -4.67
C GLN A 460 22.63 10.99 -3.25
N SER A 461 22.46 11.97 -2.36
CA SER A 461 23.01 11.98 -1.00
C SER A 461 22.40 10.92 -0.08
N ARG A 462 23.13 10.57 0.98
CA ARG A 462 22.64 9.72 2.09
C ARG A 462 21.47 10.36 2.84
N ILE A 463 21.34 11.69 2.82
CA ILE A 463 20.24 12.42 3.46
C ILE A 463 18.93 12.11 2.74
N HIS A 464 18.89 12.32 1.41
CA HIS A 464 17.72 11.95 0.61
C HIS A 464 17.48 10.43 0.65
N ALA A 465 18.54 9.62 0.56
CA ALA A 465 18.40 8.17 0.67
C ALA A 465 17.72 7.73 1.97
N ALA A 466 18.13 8.25 3.12
CA ALA A 466 17.52 7.91 4.41
C ALA A 466 16.04 8.33 4.47
N TRP A 467 15.71 9.52 3.96
CA TRP A 467 14.34 10.02 3.84
C TRP A 467 13.47 9.12 2.95
N THR A 468 13.98 8.80 1.76
CA THR A 468 13.30 7.94 0.79
C THR A 468 13.05 6.55 1.35
N TRP A 469 14.05 5.89 1.95
CA TRP A 469 13.87 4.56 2.54
C TRP A 469 12.94 4.54 3.75
N LEU A 470 12.79 5.66 4.46
CA LEU A 470 11.87 5.78 5.58
C LEU A 470 10.40 5.93 5.13
N LEU A 471 10.16 6.63 4.02
CA LEU A 471 8.83 7.07 3.64
C LEU A 471 8.24 6.30 2.46
N SER A 472 9.08 5.85 1.52
CA SER A 472 8.65 5.01 0.41
C SER A 472 8.39 3.57 0.85
N SER A 473 7.67 2.82 0.00
CA SER A 473 7.46 1.39 0.19
C SER A 473 8.60 0.57 -0.41
N THR A 474 8.54 -0.75 -0.23
CA THR A 474 9.44 -1.71 -0.86
C THR A 474 8.67 -2.70 -1.71
N MET A 475 9.31 -3.19 -2.77
CA MET A 475 8.86 -4.38 -3.50
C MET A 475 9.75 -5.56 -3.07
N LYS A 476 9.22 -6.46 -2.24
CA LYS A 476 10.00 -7.43 -1.47
C LYS A 476 11.01 -6.72 -0.57
N THR A 477 12.25 -6.54 -1.06
CA THR A 477 13.33 -5.85 -0.34
C THR A 477 13.92 -4.68 -1.12
N ASP A 478 13.54 -4.52 -2.39
CA ASP A 478 14.00 -3.40 -3.22
C ASP A 478 13.17 -2.16 -2.93
N LEU A 479 13.79 -0.98 -3.03
CA LEU A 479 13.11 0.29 -2.90
C LEU A 479 12.04 0.42 -3.98
N ASN A 480 10.84 0.83 -3.60
CA ASN A 480 9.78 1.26 -4.50
C ASN A 480 9.56 2.76 -4.30
N TYR A 481 10.39 3.57 -5.00
CA TYR A 481 10.41 5.03 -4.89
C TYR A 481 9.02 5.60 -5.15
N SER A 482 8.52 6.39 -4.21
CA SER A 482 7.23 7.07 -4.31
C SER A 482 7.45 8.56 -4.18
N ALA A 483 7.33 9.30 -5.30
CA ALA A 483 7.58 10.74 -5.28
C ALA A 483 6.64 11.47 -4.32
N SER A 484 5.36 11.11 -4.29
CA SER A 484 4.40 11.71 -3.36
C SER A 484 4.76 11.51 -1.89
N ASP A 485 5.36 10.37 -1.54
CA ASP A 485 5.68 10.05 -0.14
C ASP A 485 7.03 10.62 0.28
N CYS A 486 8.03 10.63 -0.60
CA CYS A 486 9.38 11.06 -0.26
C CYS A 486 9.81 12.36 -0.93
N PHE A 487 9.67 12.52 -2.25
CA PHE A 487 10.17 13.70 -2.95
C PHE A 487 9.33 14.94 -2.62
N ASP A 488 8.00 14.82 -2.72
CA ASP A 488 7.09 15.93 -2.49
C ASP A 488 7.14 16.40 -1.04
N THR A 489 7.57 15.55 -0.11
CA THR A 489 7.73 15.85 1.32
C THR A 489 9.16 16.24 1.71
N PHE A 490 10.14 16.08 0.80
CA PHE A 490 11.55 16.29 1.11
C PHE A 490 11.89 17.78 1.24
N PRO A 491 12.39 18.23 2.40
CA PRO A 491 12.81 19.61 2.58
C PRO A 491 14.18 19.79 1.93
N PHE A 492 14.25 20.31 0.70
CA PHE A 492 15.51 20.66 0.05
C PHE A 492 16.28 21.74 0.84
N PRO A 493 17.62 21.80 0.72
CA PRO A 493 18.41 22.88 1.31
C PRO A 493 17.87 24.27 0.93
N PRO A 494 17.96 25.26 1.84
CA PRO A 494 17.50 26.63 1.57
C PRO A 494 18.25 27.29 0.41
N ASP A 495 19.54 26.98 0.25
CA ASP A 495 20.35 27.43 -0.88
C ASP A 495 20.72 26.27 -1.80
N MET A 496 20.01 26.18 -2.92
CA MET A 496 20.25 25.19 -3.98
C MET A 496 21.22 25.70 -5.05
N ALA A 497 21.71 26.93 -4.95
CA ALA A 497 22.64 27.54 -5.91
C ALA A 497 24.11 27.45 -5.46
N ASP A 498 24.40 26.78 -4.34
CA ASP A 498 25.74 26.58 -3.81
C ASP A 498 26.66 25.86 -4.81
N GLU A 499 27.76 26.52 -5.21
CA GLU A 499 28.78 25.99 -6.11
C GLU A 499 29.41 24.70 -5.54
N ALA A 500 29.57 24.58 -4.23
CA ALA A 500 30.11 23.39 -3.61
C ALA A 500 29.20 22.16 -3.79
N LEU A 501 27.87 22.36 -3.89
CA LEU A 501 26.95 21.29 -4.28
C LEU A 501 27.16 20.91 -5.74
N ALA A 502 27.30 21.90 -6.63
CA ALA A 502 27.48 21.65 -8.05
C ALA A 502 28.76 20.84 -8.32
N ASP A 503 29.89 21.30 -7.78
CA ASP A 503 31.21 20.66 -7.96
C ASP A 503 31.22 19.22 -7.44
N ALA A 504 30.68 18.99 -6.25
CA ALA A 504 30.66 17.65 -5.65
C ALA A 504 29.78 16.68 -6.45
N GLY A 505 28.64 17.16 -6.96
CA GLY A 505 27.74 16.38 -7.82
C GLY A 505 28.38 16.03 -9.15
N GLU A 506 28.99 17.00 -9.81
CA GLU A 506 29.67 16.83 -11.09
C GLU A 506 30.85 15.86 -10.99
N ALA A 507 31.69 16.02 -9.96
CA ALA A 507 32.83 15.14 -9.71
C ALA A 507 32.39 13.69 -9.52
N LEU A 508 31.40 13.43 -8.65
CA LEU A 508 30.87 12.08 -8.45
C LEU A 508 30.29 11.51 -9.74
N TYR A 509 29.43 12.27 -10.43
CA TYR A 509 28.73 11.77 -11.60
C TYR A 509 29.71 11.40 -12.72
N THR A 510 30.69 12.27 -12.97
CA THR A 510 31.68 12.10 -14.04
C THR A 510 32.58 10.90 -13.77
N ALA A 511 33.14 10.79 -12.56
CA ALA A 511 33.96 9.65 -12.17
C ALA A 511 33.16 8.34 -12.21
N ARG A 512 31.91 8.36 -11.73
CA ARG A 512 30.99 7.21 -11.78
C ARG A 512 30.72 6.78 -13.22
N ALA A 513 30.37 7.71 -14.11
CA ALA A 513 30.07 7.40 -15.50
C ALA A 513 31.28 6.81 -16.25
N ALA A 514 32.48 7.35 -16.02
CA ALA A 514 33.72 6.80 -16.56
C ALA A 514 33.96 5.36 -16.06
N TYR A 515 33.74 5.11 -14.77
CA TYR A 515 33.88 3.79 -14.17
C TYR A 515 32.88 2.77 -14.74
N LEU A 516 31.61 3.16 -14.94
CA LEU A 516 30.61 2.27 -15.55
C LEU A 516 31.06 1.75 -16.92
N ILE A 517 31.58 2.65 -17.76
CA ILE A 517 32.05 2.33 -19.11
C ILE A 517 33.30 1.45 -19.05
N ALA A 518 34.30 1.84 -18.24
CA ALA A 518 35.57 1.11 -18.12
C ALA A 518 35.37 -0.34 -17.66
N GLU A 519 34.45 -0.56 -16.71
CA GLU A 519 34.15 -1.88 -16.16
C GLU A 519 33.01 -2.60 -16.89
N ASN A 520 32.45 -2.00 -17.95
CA ASN A 520 31.32 -2.53 -18.72
C ASN A 520 30.17 -3.03 -17.83
N GLN A 521 29.80 -2.25 -16.81
CA GLN A 521 28.71 -2.59 -15.89
C GLN A 521 27.80 -1.40 -15.59
N GLY A 522 26.55 -1.67 -15.21
CA GLY A 522 25.58 -0.65 -14.83
C GLY A 522 25.71 -0.18 -13.38
N LEU A 523 24.84 0.77 -13.03
CA LEU A 523 24.73 1.33 -11.67
C LEU A 523 24.44 0.28 -10.60
N THR A 524 23.58 -0.70 -10.85
CA THR A 524 23.24 -1.72 -9.83
C THR A 524 24.47 -2.50 -9.40
N ALA A 525 25.26 -2.99 -10.35
CA ALA A 525 26.47 -3.76 -10.08
C ALA A 525 27.51 -2.90 -9.37
N THR A 526 27.73 -1.68 -9.85
CA THR A 526 28.64 -0.70 -9.24
C THR A 526 28.28 -0.41 -7.79
N TYR A 527 27.01 -0.16 -7.48
CA TYR A 527 26.59 0.16 -6.11
C TYR A 527 26.55 -1.07 -5.19
N ASN A 528 26.39 -2.29 -5.72
CA ASN A 528 26.67 -3.50 -4.93
C ASN A 528 28.13 -3.49 -4.46
N GLN A 529 29.07 -3.15 -5.34
CA GLN A 529 30.49 -3.08 -4.98
C GLN A 529 30.79 -1.95 -3.99
N LEU A 530 30.21 -0.75 -4.20
CA LEU A 530 30.37 0.37 -3.27
C LEU A 530 29.90 0.02 -1.86
N LYS A 531 28.88 -0.83 -1.72
CA LYS A 531 28.34 -1.28 -0.44
C LYS A 531 29.07 -2.45 0.20
N ASP A 532 29.89 -3.18 -0.56
CA ASP A 532 30.67 -4.30 -0.04
C ASP A 532 31.99 -3.81 0.56
N ALA A 533 32.07 -3.79 1.89
CA ALA A 533 33.26 -3.35 2.62
C ALA A 533 34.51 -4.19 2.31
N ALA A 534 34.37 -5.43 1.81
CA ALA A 534 35.51 -6.27 1.44
C ALA A 534 36.18 -5.79 0.13
N ILE A 535 35.46 -5.08 -0.73
CA ILE A 535 36.00 -4.56 -1.98
C ILE A 535 36.76 -3.27 -1.70
N THR A 536 38.08 -3.28 -1.93
CA THR A 536 39.01 -2.20 -1.58
C THR A 536 39.83 -1.71 -2.77
N THR A 537 39.38 -1.98 -4.00
CA THR A 537 40.04 -1.49 -5.22
C THR A 537 40.05 0.04 -5.26
N GLU A 538 41.12 0.61 -5.83
CA GLU A 538 41.35 2.05 -5.87
C GLU A 538 40.18 2.83 -6.53
N PRO A 539 39.60 2.39 -7.67
CA PRO A 539 38.45 3.08 -8.27
C PRO A 539 37.20 3.08 -7.36
N ILE A 540 36.95 1.98 -6.65
CA ILE A 540 35.81 1.89 -5.72
C ILE A 540 36.04 2.75 -4.48
N GLN A 541 37.26 2.81 -3.96
CA GLN A 541 37.60 3.71 -2.85
C GLN A 541 37.48 5.18 -3.27
N HIS A 542 37.90 5.53 -4.48
CA HIS A 542 37.74 6.88 -5.03
C HIS A 542 36.26 7.28 -5.13
N LEU A 543 35.40 6.42 -5.68
CA LEU A 543 33.96 6.66 -5.74
C LEU A 543 33.31 6.80 -4.35
N ARG A 544 33.77 6.02 -3.35
CA ARG A 544 33.32 6.19 -1.95
C ARG A 544 33.74 7.53 -1.37
N ALA A 545 34.96 7.99 -1.64
CA ALA A 545 35.44 9.30 -1.20
C ALA A 545 34.63 10.44 -1.82
N LEU A 546 34.28 10.33 -3.11
CA LEU A 546 33.40 11.29 -3.79
C LEU A 546 31.98 11.31 -3.21
N HIS A 547 31.44 10.15 -2.83
CA HIS A 547 30.18 10.08 -2.10
C HIS A 547 30.25 10.79 -0.73
N ASP A 548 31.33 10.60 0.04
CA ASP A 548 31.53 11.30 1.32
C ASP A 548 31.65 12.83 1.12
N ALA A 549 32.38 13.26 0.09
CA ALA A 549 32.49 14.68 -0.26
C ALA A 549 31.13 15.29 -0.64
N LEU A 550 30.32 14.57 -1.43
CA LEU A 550 28.96 14.95 -1.78
C LEU A 550 28.07 15.07 -0.55
N ASP A 551 28.08 14.08 0.35
CA ASP A 551 27.27 14.12 1.57
C ASP A 551 27.67 15.29 2.49
N ARG A 552 28.97 15.57 2.61
CA ARG A 552 29.47 16.75 3.35
C ARG A 552 29.00 18.05 2.72
N ALA A 553 28.96 18.14 1.39
CA ALA A 553 28.46 19.33 0.69
C ALA A 553 26.98 19.57 1.04
N VAL A 554 26.15 18.52 0.99
CA VAL A 554 24.73 18.61 1.34
C VAL A 554 24.53 19.00 2.81
N ILE A 555 25.32 18.45 3.74
CA ILE A 555 25.28 18.85 5.16
C ILE A 555 25.59 20.36 5.32
N ARG A 556 26.47 20.95 4.50
CA ARG A 556 26.72 22.41 4.51
C ARG A 556 25.49 23.18 4.12
N ALA A 557 24.89 22.76 3.01
CA ALA A 557 23.77 23.48 2.42
C ALA A 557 22.58 23.53 3.41
N TYR A 558 22.43 22.52 4.26
CA TYR A 558 21.46 22.51 5.35
C TYR A 558 21.85 23.31 6.60
N GLY A 559 23.09 23.78 6.71
CA GLY A 559 23.62 24.42 7.91
C GLY A 559 23.79 23.45 9.09
N TRP A 560 23.86 22.13 8.84
CA TRP A 560 23.98 21.11 9.88
C TRP A 560 25.41 20.92 10.40
N TYR A 561 26.29 21.90 10.16
CA TYR A 561 27.57 21.98 10.86
C TYR A 561 27.33 22.45 12.28
N GLN A 562 27.27 21.50 13.20
CA GLN A 562 27.67 21.76 14.57
C GLN A 562 28.87 20.88 14.89
N HIS A 563 29.89 21.51 15.46
CA HIS A 563 30.91 20.81 16.22
C HIS A 563 30.26 20.25 17.48
N ASP A 564 30.70 19.08 17.95
CA ASP A 564 30.46 18.73 19.35
C ASP A 564 31.18 19.73 20.29
N PRO A 565 30.93 19.72 21.61
CA PRO A 565 31.59 20.62 22.57
C PRO A 565 33.13 20.55 22.56
N ASP A 566 33.71 19.51 21.96
CA ASP A 566 35.15 19.25 21.86
C ASP A 566 35.71 19.61 20.47
N GLY A 567 34.91 20.24 19.60
CA GLY A 567 35.36 20.71 18.28
C GLY A 567 35.35 19.64 17.20
N HIS A 568 34.87 18.43 17.45
CA HIS A 568 34.83 17.39 16.43
C HIS A 568 33.67 17.62 15.46
N PRO A 569 33.87 17.50 14.14
CA PRO A 569 32.76 17.45 13.21
C PRO A 569 31.87 16.26 13.59
N LEU A 570 30.54 16.43 13.54
CA LEU A 570 29.61 15.29 13.54
C LEU A 570 30.14 14.28 12.53
N ARG A 571 30.74 13.19 13.02
CA ARG A 571 31.38 12.21 12.16
C ARG A 571 30.27 11.63 11.30
N ALA A 572 30.25 11.99 10.01
CA ALA A 572 29.80 11.06 8.98
C ALA A 572 30.55 9.77 9.29
N THR A 573 29.81 8.77 9.78
CA THR A 573 30.35 7.51 10.30
C THR A 573 31.54 7.06 9.45
N GLN A 574 32.75 7.17 9.99
CA GLN A 574 33.97 6.83 9.29
C GLN A 574 33.81 5.43 8.68
N GLY A 575 34.00 5.32 7.36
CA GLY A 575 34.17 4.04 6.69
C GLY A 575 32.97 3.10 6.62
N HIS A 576 31.75 3.51 7.00
CA HIS A 576 30.59 2.65 6.80
C HIS A 576 29.97 2.88 5.41
N PRO A 577 29.85 1.84 4.55
CA PRO A 577 29.13 1.94 3.29
C PRO A 577 27.74 2.51 3.55
N ILE A 578 27.16 3.16 2.52
CA ILE A 578 25.73 3.52 2.41
C ILE A 578 24.94 2.62 3.35
N PRO A 579 24.21 3.15 4.37
CA PRO A 579 23.78 2.33 5.48
C PRO A 579 23.09 1.10 4.91
N PRO A 580 23.62 -0.11 5.13
CA PRO A 580 22.84 -1.28 4.84
C PRO A 580 21.56 -1.13 5.65
N ARG A 581 20.48 -1.72 5.14
CA ARG A 581 19.34 -2.07 5.98
C ARG A 581 19.89 -2.54 7.34
N PRO A 582 19.36 -2.10 8.50
CA PRO A 582 19.70 -2.78 9.75
C PRO A 582 19.53 -4.28 9.48
N PRO A 583 20.55 -5.10 9.74
CA PRO A 583 20.52 -6.49 9.33
C PRO A 583 19.23 -7.12 9.85
N PRO A 584 18.53 -7.98 9.07
CA PRO A 584 17.45 -8.76 9.64
C PRO A 584 18.02 -9.42 10.88
N HIS A 585 17.35 -9.22 12.02
CA HIS A 585 17.75 -9.84 13.27
C HIS A 585 17.97 -11.32 13.00
N ARG A 586 19.19 -11.82 13.22
CA ARG A 586 19.45 -13.27 13.17
C ARG A 586 18.41 -13.90 14.10
N ALA A 587 17.62 -14.84 13.57
CA ALA A 587 16.70 -15.61 14.38
C ALA A 587 17.48 -16.19 15.57
N PRO A 588 16.91 -16.17 16.79
CA PRO A 588 17.52 -16.89 17.90
C PRO A 588 17.68 -18.36 17.50
N PRO A 589 18.77 -19.03 17.94
CA PRO A 589 18.94 -20.45 17.66
C PRO A 589 17.71 -21.22 18.15
N PRO A 590 17.28 -22.27 17.43
CA PRO A 590 16.16 -23.09 17.87
C PRO A 590 16.45 -23.63 19.28
N PRO A 591 15.43 -23.75 20.15
CA PRO A 591 15.61 -24.43 21.43
C PRO A 591 16.12 -25.83 21.16
N THR A 592 17.30 -26.16 21.71
CA THR A 592 17.82 -27.52 21.74
C THR A 592 16.81 -28.43 22.46
N PRO A 593 16.63 -29.67 21.98
CA PRO A 593 15.55 -30.56 22.38
C PRO A 593 15.52 -30.89 23.87
#